data_AF-A0A413ILL7-F1
#
_entry.id   AF-A0A413ILL7-F1
#
_cell.length_a   1.000
_cell.length_b   1.000
_cell.length_c   1.000
_cell.angle_alpha   90.00
_cell.angle_beta   90.00
_cell.angle_gamma   90.00
#
_symmetry.space_group_name_H-M   'P 1'
#
loop_
_entity.id
_entity.type
_entity.pdbx_description
1 polymer ?
#
loop_
_entity_poly.entity_id
_entity_poly.type
_entity_poly.pdbx_seq_one_letter_code
_entity_poly.pdbx_strand_id
1 'polypeptide(L)'
;MSWYIWTSLAALLFCVVLLGGCFVRLLKHGSPKDLSQKSGNIAQAVCYSCIGAMSPMQKESAYLHLPTYTAGIFFHIGNFLAIAVYLLFTLAVIFNFQIPIESATNLVVMILAAIIFIAAVCGMALFIKRLAKKELRDLSCADDYISNLLCTITLFLTTYSLLTLQFGAVYYVIMALLFVWMPLGKIKHVLYFFFARYHLGFFYGWRGTWPPKKAIQYDK
;
A
#
# COMPACT_ATOMS: atom_id res chain seq x y z
N MET A 1 9.73 18.96 22.98
CA MET A 1 9.48 18.22 21.73
C MET A 1 10.80 17.91 21.06
N SER A 2 11.06 16.64 20.74
CA SER A 2 12.36 16.21 20.21
C SER A 2 12.53 16.54 18.72
N TRP A 3 13.75 16.83 18.28
CA TRP A 3 14.06 17.21 16.88
C TRP A 3 13.60 16.16 15.86
N TYR A 4 13.71 14.87 16.17
CA TYR A 4 13.36 13.77 15.27
C TYR A 4 11.86 13.73 14.93
N ILE A 5 10.99 14.19 15.84
CA ILE A 5 9.55 14.26 15.60
C ILE A 5 9.29 15.32 14.52
N TRP A 6 9.86 16.51 14.69
CA TRP A 6 9.76 17.60 13.71
C TRP A 6 10.34 17.23 12.35
N THR A 7 11.48 16.53 12.33
CA THR A 7 12.05 16.00 11.09
C THR A 7 11.08 15.06 10.37
N SER A 8 10.46 14.13 11.10
CA SER A 8 9.48 13.20 10.52
C SER A 8 8.22 13.90 10.00
N LEU A 9 7.76 14.95 10.69
CA LEU A 9 6.62 15.76 10.27
C LEU A 9 6.93 16.60 9.02
N ALA A 10 8.13 17.17 8.95
CA ALA A 10 8.59 17.88 7.75
C ALA A 10 8.66 16.93 6.54
N ALA A 11 9.15 15.71 6.75
CA ALA A 11 9.15 14.66 5.73
C ALA A 11 7.74 14.22 5.32
N LEU A 12 6.82 14.09 6.29
CA LEU A 12 5.40 13.83 6.00
C LEU A 12 4.79 14.96 5.17
N LEU A 13 5.03 16.22 5.54
CA LEU A 13 4.53 17.37 4.80
C LEU A 13 5.06 17.37 3.37
N PHE A 14 6.36 17.13 3.18
CA PHE A 14 6.98 16.96 1.87
C PHE A 14 6.29 15.86 1.06
N CYS A 15 6.06 14.69 1.66
CA CYS A 15 5.35 13.58 1.03
C CYS A 15 3.94 13.97 0.59
N VAL A 16 3.16 14.57 1.49
CA VAL A 16 1.78 14.99 1.23
C VAL A 16 1.73 16.05 0.13
N VAL A 17 2.64 17.03 0.11
CA VAL A 17 2.70 18.05 -0.93
C VAL A 17 3.00 17.43 -2.30
N LEU A 18 3.99 16.54 -2.39
CA LEU A 18 4.35 15.92 -3.67
C LEU A 18 3.27 14.95 -4.18
N LEU A 19 2.77 14.06 -3.31
CA LEU A 19 1.70 13.14 -3.69
C LEU A 19 0.39 13.87 -3.96
N GLY A 20 0.06 14.90 -3.18
CA GLY A 20 -1.09 15.77 -3.42
C GLY A 20 -0.99 16.53 -4.73
N GLY A 21 0.19 17.06 -5.07
CA GLY A 21 0.45 17.66 -6.37
C GLY A 21 0.32 16.67 -7.54
N CYS A 22 0.76 15.42 -7.35
CA CYS A 22 0.52 14.34 -8.33
C CYS A 22 -0.97 14.01 -8.44
N PHE A 23 -1.68 13.91 -7.31
CA PHE A 23 -3.11 13.61 -7.25
C PHE A 23 -3.93 14.67 -7.99
N VAL A 24 -3.69 15.95 -7.71
CA VAL A 24 -4.37 17.05 -8.40
C VAL A 24 -4.07 17.04 -9.90
N ARG A 25 -2.84 16.73 -10.32
CA ARG A 25 -2.50 16.56 -11.74
C ARG A 25 -3.30 15.43 -12.40
N LEU A 26 -3.41 14.29 -11.73
CA LEU A 26 -4.19 13.15 -12.21
C LEU A 26 -5.69 13.48 -12.31
N LEU A 27 -6.25 14.18 -11.31
CA LEU A 27 -7.63 14.66 -11.36
C LEU A 27 -7.86 15.64 -12.52
N LYS A 28 -6.92 16.56 -12.75
CA LYS A 28 -7.00 17.54 -13.85
C LYS A 28 -6.93 16.90 -15.23
N HIS A 29 -6.22 15.78 -15.39
CA HIS A 29 -6.24 15.02 -16.63
C HIS A 29 -7.60 14.40 -16.93
N GLY A 30 -8.40 14.11 -15.90
CA GLY A 30 -9.77 13.66 -16.04
C GLY A 30 -9.92 12.31 -16.76
N SER A 31 -11.15 12.02 -17.18
CA SER A 31 -11.46 10.78 -17.89
C SER A 31 -10.85 10.77 -19.29
N PRO A 32 -10.38 9.60 -19.76
CA PRO A 32 -9.94 9.45 -21.15
C PRO A 32 -11.07 9.83 -22.13
N LYS A 33 -10.73 10.55 -23.20
CA LYS A 33 -11.64 10.75 -24.33
C LYS A 33 -11.52 9.54 -25.25
N ASP A 34 -12.53 8.67 -25.23
CA ASP A 34 -12.62 7.54 -26.16
C ASP A 34 -13.50 7.93 -27.35
N LEU A 35 -12.93 7.88 -28.56
CA LEU A 35 -13.62 8.28 -29.80
C LEU A 35 -14.44 7.14 -30.41
N SER A 36 -14.30 5.92 -29.89
CA SER A 36 -15.10 4.79 -30.37
C SER A 36 -16.55 4.91 -29.91
N GLN A 37 -17.47 4.23 -30.60
CA GLN A 37 -18.85 4.17 -30.12
C GLN A 37 -18.91 3.41 -28.79
N LYS A 38 -19.63 3.98 -27.82
CA LYS A 38 -19.83 3.35 -26.52
C LYS A 38 -20.75 2.12 -26.69
N SER A 39 -20.29 0.97 -26.23
CA SER A 39 -21.02 -0.30 -26.33
C SER A 39 -21.22 -1.03 -24.98
N GLY A 40 -20.68 -0.51 -23.88
CA GLY A 40 -20.75 -1.16 -22.57
C GLY A 40 -21.02 -0.25 -21.37
N ASN A 41 -20.87 -0.84 -20.17
CA ASN A 41 -21.12 -0.19 -18.88
C ASN A 41 -19.81 0.13 -18.15
N ILE A 42 -19.46 1.41 -18.13
CA ILE A 42 -18.24 1.93 -17.50
C ILE A 42 -18.24 1.71 -15.98
N ALA A 43 -19.35 1.99 -15.29
CA ALA A 43 -19.39 1.89 -13.83
C ALA A 43 -19.18 0.45 -13.36
N GLN A 44 -19.84 -0.50 -14.03
CA GLN A 44 -19.67 -1.92 -13.76
C GLN A 44 -18.24 -2.39 -14.03
N ALA A 45 -17.63 -1.95 -15.13
CA ALA A 45 -16.26 -2.30 -15.49
C ALA A 45 -15.21 -1.67 -14.55
N VAL A 46 -15.43 -0.45 -14.07
CA VAL A 46 -14.58 0.19 -13.05
C VAL A 46 -14.67 -0.57 -11.73
N CYS A 47 -15.87 -0.95 -11.29
CA CYS A 47 -16.04 -1.80 -10.10
C CYS A 47 -15.32 -3.15 -10.27
N TYR A 48 -15.51 -3.81 -11.41
CA TYR A 48 -14.81 -5.05 -11.75
C TYR A 48 -13.29 -4.85 -11.77
N SER A 49 -12.79 -3.75 -12.33
CA SER A 49 -11.37 -3.41 -12.32
C SER A 49 -10.86 -3.27 -10.88
N CYS A 50 -11.56 -2.56 -9.99
CA CYS A 50 -11.08 -2.37 -8.63
C CYS A 50 -11.13 -3.64 -7.76
N ILE A 51 -12.01 -4.60 -8.06
CA ILE A 51 -12.27 -5.76 -7.19
C ILE A 51 -12.07 -7.07 -7.96
N GLY A 52 -12.94 -7.36 -8.93
CA GLY A 52 -13.01 -8.64 -9.62
C GLY A 52 -11.71 -9.01 -10.35
N ALA A 53 -11.16 -8.09 -11.14
CA ALA A 53 -9.92 -8.30 -11.90
C ALA A 53 -8.65 -8.30 -11.03
N MET A 54 -8.75 -8.00 -9.73
CA MET A 54 -7.66 -8.22 -8.77
C MET A 54 -7.73 -9.58 -8.10
N SER A 55 -8.88 -10.25 -8.17
CA SER A 55 -9.05 -11.58 -7.56
C SER A 55 -8.08 -12.58 -8.17
N PRO A 56 -7.46 -13.46 -7.36
CA PRO A 56 -6.63 -14.53 -7.88
C PRO A 56 -7.42 -15.44 -8.84
N MET A 57 -8.74 -15.56 -8.67
CA MET A 57 -9.59 -16.34 -9.57
C MET A 57 -9.65 -15.81 -11.01
N GLN A 58 -9.30 -14.53 -11.21
CA GLN A 58 -9.34 -13.86 -12.51
C GLN A 58 -7.94 -13.48 -13.02
N LYS A 59 -6.90 -13.80 -12.25
CA LYS A 59 -5.51 -13.47 -12.57
C LYS A 59 -4.64 -14.70 -12.36
N GLU A 60 -4.37 -15.41 -13.45
CA GLU A 60 -3.59 -16.66 -13.45
C GLU A 60 -2.28 -16.55 -12.66
N SER A 61 -1.51 -15.47 -12.86
CA SER A 61 -0.26 -15.26 -12.13
C SER A 61 -0.44 -15.18 -10.61
N ALA A 62 -1.60 -14.71 -10.13
CA ALA A 62 -1.92 -14.66 -8.70
C ALA A 62 -2.47 -16.02 -8.23
N TYR A 63 -3.28 -16.70 -9.04
CA TYR A 63 -3.75 -18.06 -8.79
C TYR A 63 -2.60 -19.06 -8.60
N LEU A 64 -1.59 -19.01 -9.47
CA LEU A 64 -0.43 -19.89 -9.39
C LEU A 64 0.50 -19.58 -8.21
N HIS A 65 0.31 -18.43 -7.55
CA HIS A 65 1.19 -17.94 -6.49
C HIS A 65 0.42 -17.40 -5.27
N LEU A 66 -0.65 -18.09 -4.87
CA LEU A 66 -1.52 -17.69 -3.74
C LEU A 66 -0.77 -17.31 -2.46
N PRO A 67 0.26 -18.05 -1.99
CA PRO A 67 0.98 -17.65 -0.77
C PRO A 67 1.65 -16.27 -0.92
N THR A 68 2.22 -15.98 -2.09
CA THR A 68 2.86 -14.68 -2.36
C THR A 68 1.82 -13.57 -2.50
N TYR A 69 0.68 -13.85 -3.13
CA TYR A 69 -0.43 -12.93 -3.24
C TYR A 69 -0.98 -12.55 -1.86
N THR A 70 -1.26 -13.55 -1.02
CA THR A 70 -1.77 -13.35 0.35
C THR A 70 -0.76 -12.61 1.23
N ALA A 71 0.53 -12.99 1.18
CA ALA A 71 1.59 -12.24 1.86
C ALA A 71 1.65 -10.77 1.41
N GLY A 72 1.43 -10.52 0.11
CA GLY A 72 1.28 -9.19 -0.45
C GLY A 72 0.14 -8.41 0.19
N ILE A 73 -1.04 -9.01 0.36
CA ILE A 73 -2.19 -8.35 1.01
C ILE A 73 -1.85 -7.95 2.45
N PHE A 74 -1.34 -8.88 3.27
CA PHE A 74 -0.96 -8.59 4.65
C PHE A 74 0.08 -7.48 4.73
N PHE A 75 1.09 -7.53 3.85
CA PHE A 75 2.12 -6.50 3.78
C PHE A 75 1.54 -5.11 3.50
N HIS A 76 0.62 -4.98 2.54
CA HIS A 76 -0.01 -3.68 2.25
C HIS A 76 -0.87 -3.19 3.43
N ILE A 77 -1.72 -4.05 4.00
CA ILE A 77 -2.56 -3.70 5.16
C ILE A 77 -1.69 -3.22 6.33
N GLY A 78 -0.62 -3.96 6.65
CA GLY A 78 0.31 -3.58 7.71
C GLY A 78 0.95 -2.21 7.49
N ASN A 79 1.33 -1.87 6.26
CA ASN A 79 1.94 -0.56 5.96
C ASN A 79 0.95 0.59 6.22
N PHE A 80 -0.32 0.44 5.83
CA PHE A 80 -1.34 1.43 6.14
C PHE A 80 -1.59 1.55 7.66
N LEU A 81 -1.64 0.43 8.37
CA LEU A 81 -1.77 0.43 9.83
C LEU A 81 -0.57 1.09 10.51
N ALA A 82 0.65 0.84 10.05
CA ALA A 82 1.84 1.45 10.61
C ALA A 82 1.87 2.97 10.44
N ILE A 83 1.42 3.48 9.28
CA ILE A 83 1.25 4.93 9.06
C ILE A 83 0.15 5.48 9.99
N ALA A 84 -0.97 4.77 10.17
CA ALA A 84 -2.03 5.19 11.08
C ALA A 84 -1.55 5.25 12.55
N VAL A 85 -0.75 4.26 12.99
CA VAL A 85 -0.11 4.24 14.31
C VAL A 85 0.82 5.43 14.46
N TYR A 86 1.68 5.69 13.47
CA TYR A 86 2.55 6.87 13.47
C TYR A 86 1.74 8.15 13.66
N LEU A 87 0.68 8.35 12.87
CA LEU A 87 -0.15 9.54 12.97
C LEU A 87 -0.80 9.66 14.35
N LEU A 88 -1.43 8.59 14.85
CA LEU A 88 -2.10 8.60 16.15
C LEU A 88 -1.15 9.00 17.29
N PHE A 89 -0.01 8.32 17.42
CA PHE A 89 0.94 8.58 18.51
C PHE A 89 1.66 9.91 18.34
N THR A 90 1.98 10.32 17.12
CA THR A 90 2.61 11.63 16.88
C THR A 90 1.66 12.77 17.20
N LEU A 91 0.38 12.67 16.80
CA LEU A 91 -0.63 13.67 17.11
C LEU A 91 -0.94 13.73 18.61
N ALA A 92 -0.98 12.59 19.30
CA ALA A 92 -1.12 12.54 20.76
C ALA A 92 -0.01 13.34 21.47
N VAL A 93 1.23 13.19 20.99
CA VAL A 93 2.39 13.91 21.50
C VAL A 93 2.33 15.41 21.18
N ILE A 94 1.92 15.81 19.97
CA ILE A 94 1.83 17.22 19.55
C ILE A 94 0.72 17.97 20.31
N PHE A 95 -0.46 17.37 20.38
CA PHE A 95 -1.65 17.99 20.96
C PHE A 95 -1.81 17.68 22.45
N ASN A 96 -0.87 16.94 23.04
CA ASN A 96 -0.85 16.56 24.44
C ASN A 96 -2.17 15.88 24.91
N PHE A 97 -2.79 15.07 24.04
CA PHE A 97 -3.93 14.25 24.42
C PHE A 97 -3.48 12.86 24.82
N GLN A 98 -4.11 12.30 25.85
CA GLN A 98 -3.81 10.96 26.33
C GLN A 98 -4.55 9.94 25.47
N ILE A 99 -3.81 8.96 24.95
CA ILE A 99 -4.42 7.77 24.38
C ILE A 99 -4.74 6.86 25.58
N PRO A 100 -5.98 6.36 25.72
CA PRO A 100 -6.40 5.53 26.84
C PRO A 100 -5.80 4.10 26.74
N ILE A 101 -4.47 4.01 26.83
CA ILE A 101 -3.68 2.80 26.81
C ILE A 101 -2.88 2.77 28.12
N GLU A 102 -3.30 1.90 29.03
CA GLU A 102 -2.70 1.78 30.36
C GLU A 102 -1.39 0.98 30.36
N SER A 103 -1.20 0.09 29.38
CA SER A 103 -0.05 -0.81 29.30
C SER A 103 0.15 -1.34 27.87
N ALA A 104 1.39 -1.74 27.55
CA ALA A 104 1.72 -2.45 26.31
C ALA A 104 0.97 -3.79 26.19
N THR A 105 0.56 -4.37 27.32
CA THR A 105 -0.22 -5.61 27.41
C THR A 105 -1.72 -5.40 27.18
N ASN A 106 -2.16 -4.17 26.89
CA ASN A 106 -3.54 -3.90 26.50
C ASN A 106 -3.90 -4.74 25.27
N LEU A 107 -5.04 -5.42 25.31
CA LEU A 107 -5.47 -6.35 24.26
C LEU A 107 -5.51 -5.72 22.87
N VAL A 108 -5.95 -4.45 22.76
CA VAL A 108 -6.00 -3.74 21.49
C VAL A 108 -4.60 -3.50 20.94
N VAL A 109 -3.65 -3.09 21.80
CA VAL A 109 -2.25 -2.90 21.43
C VAL A 109 -1.62 -4.21 20.98
N MET A 110 -1.87 -5.30 21.70
CA MET A 110 -1.33 -6.63 21.34
C MET A 110 -1.88 -7.14 20.01
N ILE A 111 -3.19 -7.02 19.77
CA ILE A 111 -3.80 -7.41 18.49
C ILE A 111 -3.20 -6.57 17.35
N LEU A 112 -3.10 -5.25 17.53
CA LEU A 112 -2.54 -4.37 16.53
C LEU A 112 -1.06 -4.69 16.25
N ALA A 113 -0.26 -4.88 17.30
CA ALA A 113 1.14 -5.26 17.19
C ALA A 113 1.32 -6.61 16.49
N ALA A 114 0.46 -7.60 16.80
CA ALA A 114 0.48 -8.91 16.16
C ALA A 114 0.14 -8.84 14.67
N ILE A 115 -0.88 -8.07 14.27
CA ILE A 115 -1.24 -7.87 12.86
C ILE A 115 -0.07 -7.22 12.10
N ILE A 116 0.52 -6.16 12.66
CA ILE A 116 1.65 -5.46 12.04
C ILE A 116 2.89 -6.37 11.99
N PHE A 117 3.11 -7.22 13.01
CA PHE A 117 4.21 -8.17 13.03
C PHE A 117 4.06 -9.25 11.95
N ILE A 118 2.85 -9.81 11.78
CA ILE A 118 2.56 -10.74 10.68
C ILE A 118 2.85 -10.07 9.34
N ALA A 119 2.43 -8.81 9.16
CA ALA A 119 2.75 -8.05 7.96
C ALA A 119 4.26 -7.84 7.77
N ALA A 120 5.03 -7.59 8.84
CA ALA A 120 6.48 -7.45 8.80
C ALA A 120 7.15 -8.75 8.33
N VAL A 121 6.73 -9.90 8.87
CA VAL A 121 7.20 -11.22 8.46
C VAL A 121 6.84 -11.50 6.99
N CYS A 122 5.63 -11.17 6.55
CA CYS A 122 5.26 -11.25 5.13
C CYS A 122 6.14 -10.36 4.25
N GLY A 123 6.42 -9.13 4.67
CA GLY A 123 7.33 -8.20 4.00
C GLY A 123 8.73 -8.78 3.83
N MET A 124 9.29 -9.30 4.92
CA MET A 124 10.60 -9.98 4.92
C MET A 124 10.60 -11.21 4.01
N ALA A 125 9.57 -12.06 4.05
CA ALA A 125 9.47 -13.22 3.17
C ALA A 125 9.42 -12.82 1.69
N LEU A 126 8.69 -11.74 1.34
CA LEU A 126 8.68 -11.18 -0.02
C LEU A 126 10.03 -10.60 -0.42
N PHE A 127 10.74 -9.95 0.51
CA PHE A 127 12.10 -9.45 0.30
C PHE A 127 13.07 -10.58 -0.03
N ILE A 128 13.10 -11.62 0.82
CA ILE A 128 13.95 -12.80 0.65
C ILE A 128 13.61 -13.50 -0.67
N LYS A 129 12.33 -13.67 -0.98
CA LYS A 129 11.90 -14.25 -2.28
C LYS A 129 12.48 -13.46 -3.45
N ARG A 130 12.47 -12.13 -3.40
CA ARG A 130 13.03 -11.25 -4.44
C ARG A 130 14.56 -11.37 -4.54
N LEU A 131 15.26 -11.60 -3.43
CA LEU A 131 16.70 -11.84 -3.42
C LEU A 131 17.07 -13.25 -3.89
N ALA A 132 16.21 -14.24 -3.69
CA ALA A 132 16.50 -15.64 -3.98
C ALA A 132 16.13 -16.06 -5.41
N LYS A 133 15.02 -15.55 -5.96
CA LYS A 133 14.51 -15.96 -7.27
C LYS A 133 15.16 -15.16 -8.40
N LYS A 134 15.86 -15.85 -9.30
CA LYS A 134 16.57 -15.24 -10.45
C LYS A 134 15.62 -14.41 -11.31
N GLU A 135 14.43 -14.93 -11.60
CA GLU A 135 13.44 -14.28 -12.45
C GLU A 135 12.98 -12.95 -11.84
N LEU A 136 12.85 -12.88 -10.50
CA LEU A 136 12.49 -11.64 -9.82
C LEU A 136 13.66 -10.66 -9.76
N ARG A 137 14.89 -11.14 -9.59
CA ARG A 137 16.09 -10.30 -9.60
C ARG A 137 16.29 -9.64 -10.96
N ASP A 138 16.13 -10.40 -12.03
CA ASP A 138 16.31 -9.91 -13.41
C ASP A 138 15.26 -8.82 -13.76
N LEU A 139 14.10 -8.84 -13.11
CA LEU A 139 13.03 -7.84 -13.26
C LEU A 139 13.09 -6.69 -12.23
N SER A 140 13.98 -6.77 -11.23
CA SER A 140 14.04 -5.81 -10.13
C SER A 140 15.05 -4.71 -10.41
N CYS A 141 14.70 -3.48 -10.05
CA CYS A 141 15.63 -2.36 -9.96
C CYS A 141 15.94 -2.02 -8.50
N ALA A 142 16.90 -1.12 -8.25
CA ALA A 142 17.29 -0.72 -6.90
C ALA A 142 16.09 -0.24 -6.04
N ASP A 143 15.14 0.46 -6.66
CA ASP A 143 13.93 0.96 -6.00
C ASP A 143 13.02 -0.18 -5.48
N ASP A 144 12.96 -1.34 -6.13
CA ASP A 144 12.22 -2.50 -5.60
C ASP A 144 12.76 -2.97 -4.25
N TYR A 145 14.09 -3.00 -4.13
CA TYR A 145 14.76 -3.44 -2.92
C TYR A 145 14.64 -2.39 -1.82
N ILE A 146 14.90 -1.13 -2.14
CA ILE A 146 14.80 -0.03 -1.16
C ILE A 146 13.37 0.10 -0.65
N SER A 147 12.37 0.14 -1.55
CA SER A 147 10.97 0.28 -1.15
C SER A 147 10.51 -0.88 -0.27
N ASN A 148 10.85 -2.12 -0.62
CA ASN A 148 10.44 -3.28 0.17
C ASN A 148 11.15 -3.33 1.54
N LEU A 149 12.47 -3.09 1.58
CA LEU A 149 13.25 -3.08 2.81
C LEU A 149 12.76 -1.98 3.77
N LEU A 150 12.56 -0.77 3.25
CA LEU A 150 12.13 0.37 4.05
C LEU A 150 10.74 0.15 4.66
N CYS A 151 9.77 -0.31 3.87
CA CYS A 151 8.46 -0.74 4.37
C CYS A 151 8.59 -1.84 5.44
N THR A 152 9.43 -2.84 5.22
CA THR A 152 9.61 -3.96 6.15
C THR A 152 10.23 -3.51 7.48
N ILE A 153 11.27 -2.67 7.46
CA ILE A 153 11.89 -2.12 8.67
C ILE A 153 10.87 -1.26 9.44
N THR A 154 10.10 -0.44 8.73
CA THR A 154 9.02 0.37 9.34
C THR A 154 8.02 -0.51 10.10
N LEU A 155 7.61 -1.65 9.54
CA LEU A 155 6.68 -2.57 10.20
C LEU A 155 7.29 -3.16 11.48
N PHE A 156 8.53 -3.67 11.43
CA PHE A 156 9.21 -4.21 12.61
C PHE A 156 9.39 -3.16 13.71
N LEU A 157 9.79 -1.93 13.35
CA LEU A 157 9.93 -0.85 14.31
C LEU A 157 8.59 -0.39 14.89
N THR A 158 7.52 -0.42 14.09
CA THR A 158 6.17 -0.11 14.60
C THR A 158 5.71 -1.18 15.59
N THR A 159 5.89 -2.46 15.28
CA THR A 159 5.62 -3.55 16.23
C THR A 159 6.42 -3.36 17.51
N TYR A 160 7.73 -3.14 17.41
CA TYR A 160 8.59 -2.92 18.59
C TYR A 160 8.11 -1.74 19.44
N SER A 161 7.78 -0.62 18.80
CA SER A 161 7.32 0.60 19.47
C SER A 161 5.97 0.37 20.17
N LEU A 162 5.07 -0.43 19.61
CA LEU A 162 3.81 -0.80 20.26
C LEU A 162 4.03 -1.73 21.45
N LEU A 163 4.88 -2.74 21.33
CA LEU A 163 5.15 -3.72 22.40
C LEU A 163 5.93 -3.13 23.58
N THR A 164 6.65 -2.03 23.37
CA THR A 164 7.40 -1.33 24.41
C THR A 164 6.73 -0.02 24.85
N LEU A 165 5.73 0.45 24.09
CA LEU A 165 5.19 1.80 24.16
C LEU A 165 6.27 2.90 24.06
N GLN A 166 7.38 2.61 23.38
CA GLN A 166 8.50 3.54 23.20
C GLN A 166 8.66 3.95 21.74
N PHE A 167 8.30 5.20 21.45
CA PHE A 167 8.47 5.82 20.13
C PHE A 167 9.71 6.73 20.16
N GLY A 168 10.88 6.15 19.91
CA GLY A 168 12.18 6.83 20.00
C GLY A 168 12.67 7.40 18.66
N ALA A 169 13.88 7.99 18.69
CA ALA A 169 14.49 8.64 17.53
C ALA A 169 14.59 7.75 16.29
N VAL A 170 14.97 6.47 16.46
CA VAL A 170 15.12 5.51 15.36
C VAL A 170 13.79 5.31 14.61
N TYR A 171 12.68 5.20 15.33
CA TYR A 171 11.35 5.05 14.74
C TYR A 171 11.00 6.26 13.86
N TYR A 172 11.15 7.46 14.41
CA TYR A 172 10.82 8.70 13.71
C TYR A 172 11.73 8.98 12.51
N VAL A 173 13.03 8.65 12.60
CA VAL A 173 13.96 8.78 11.48
C VAL A 173 13.61 7.82 10.35
N ILE A 174 13.27 6.56 10.66
CA ILE A 174 12.84 5.61 9.63
C ILE A 174 11.51 6.02 8.99
N MET A 175 10.55 6.53 9.78
CA MET A 175 9.32 7.10 9.23
C MET A 175 9.61 8.32 8.33
N ALA A 176 10.54 9.19 8.70
CA ALA A 176 10.97 10.31 7.87
C ALA A 176 11.54 9.82 6.52
N LEU A 177 12.42 8.81 6.55
CA LEU A 177 12.97 8.21 5.33
C LEU A 177 11.86 7.58 4.46
N LEU A 178 10.90 6.88 5.08
CA LEU A 178 9.74 6.33 4.37
C LEU A 178 8.96 7.44 3.66
N PHE A 179 8.65 8.55 4.35
CA PHE A 179 7.89 9.65 3.75
C PHE A 179 8.67 10.38 2.65
N VAL A 180 9.98 10.57 2.79
CA VAL A 180 10.80 11.13 1.70
C VAL A 180 10.85 10.19 0.51
N TRP A 181 11.00 8.89 0.74
CA TRP A 181 11.10 7.90 -0.33
C TRP A 181 9.76 7.68 -1.05
N MET A 182 8.65 7.76 -0.32
CA MET A 182 7.31 7.42 -0.81
C MET A 182 6.90 8.10 -2.12
N PRO A 183 7.05 9.43 -2.31
CA PRO A 183 6.74 10.10 -3.57
C PRO A 183 7.79 9.89 -4.67
N LEU A 184 9.02 9.52 -4.32
CA LEU A 184 10.16 9.43 -5.25
C LEU A 184 10.27 8.03 -5.87
N GLY A 185 10.10 7.00 -5.06
CA GLY A 185 10.26 5.59 -5.44
C GLY A 185 8.97 4.92 -5.88
N LYS A 186 8.97 3.58 -5.80
CA LYS A 186 7.88 2.70 -6.26
C LYS A 186 6.65 2.80 -5.37
N ILE A 187 6.79 3.21 -4.12
CA ILE A 187 5.68 3.32 -3.15
C ILE A 187 4.60 4.31 -3.62
N LYS A 188 4.94 5.28 -4.50
CA LYS A 188 3.98 6.20 -5.12
C LYS A 188 2.81 5.50 -5.84
N HIS A 189 2.94 4.22 -6.16
CA HIS A 189 1.82 3.42 -6.66
C HIS A 189 0.61 3.42 -5.73
N VAL A 190 0.78 3.72 -4.43
CA VAL A 190 -0.35 3.97 -3.50
C VAL A 190 -1.37 4.97 -4.07
N LEU A 191 -0.90 5.91 -4.90
CA LEU A 191 -1.74 6.85 -5.64
C LEU A 191 -2.14 6.29 -7.01
N TYR A 192 -1.15 5.99 -7.86
CA TYR A 192 -1.37 5.66 -9.27
C TYR A 192 -2.18 4.38 -9.47
N PHE A 193 -2.16 3.47 -8.49
CA PHE A 193 -2.92 2.23 -8.55
C PHE A 193 -4.39 2.48 -8.85
N PHE A 194 -5.05 3.38 -8.10
CA PHE A 194 -6.48 3.64 -8.24
C PHE A 194 -6.83 4.31 -9.58
N PHE A 195 -6.01 5.27 -10.03
CA PHE A 195 -6.19 5.91 -11.33
C PHE A 195 -5.99 4.92 -12.48
N ALA A 196 -4.98 4.04 -12.40
CA ALA A 196 -4.78 3.00 -13.39
C ALA A 196 -6.00 2.05 -13.45
N ARG A 197 -6.56 1.64 -12.30
CA ARG A 197 -7.77 0.80 -12.27
C ARG A 197 -8.99 1.52 -12.85
N TYR A 198 -9.17 2.81 -12.55
CA TYR A 198 -10.23 3.63 -13.12
C TYR A 198 -10.11 3.73 -14.65
N HIS A 199 -8.93 4.07 -15.18
CA HIS A 199 -8.72 4.20 -16.63
C HIS A 199 -8.89 2.86 -17.35
N LEU A 200 -8.43 1.76 -16.76
CA LEU A 200 -8.59 0.42 -17.32
C LEU A 200 -10.05 -0.01 -17.36
N GLY A 201 -10.78 0.22 -16.26
CA GLY A 201 -12.22 -0.03 -16.19
C GLY A 201 -13.01 0.84 -17.14
N PHE A 202 -12.62 2.12 -17.29
CA PHE A 202 -13.21 3.02 -18.28
C PHE A 202 -13.01 2.50 -19.69
N PHE A 203 -11.77 2.18 -20.08
CA PHE A 203 -11.43 1.74 -21.43
C PHE A 203 -12.15 0.45 -21.85
N TYR A 204 -12.12 -0.58 -21.01
CA TYR A 204 -12.77 -1.86 -21.31
C TYR A 204 -14.28 -1.83 -21.08
N GLY A 205 -14.75 -0.99 -20.16
CA GLY A 205 -16.19 -0.76 -19.94
C GLY A 205 -16.84 0.01 -21.09
N TRP A 206 -16.14 0.97 -21.67
CA TRP A 206 -16.59 1.71 -22.86
C TRP A 206 -16.87 0.76 -24.03
N ARG A 207 -15.98 -0.23 -24.23
CA ARG A 207 -16.04 -1.23 -25.31
C ARG A 207 -16.90 -2.46 -25.00
N GLY A 208 -17.50 -2.53 -23.81
CA GLY A 208 -18.30 -3.70 -23.41
C GLY A 208 -17.49 -5.00 -23.25
N THR A 209 -16.17 -4.90 -23.08
CA THR A 209 -15.28 -6.04 -22.86
C THR A 209 -15.29 -6.50 -21.40
N TRP A 210 -15.38 -5.54 -20.47
CA TRP A 210 -15.41 -5.82 -19.02
C TRP A 210 -16.76 -5.45 -18.39
N PRO A 211 -17.22 -6.21 -17.39
CA PRO A 211 -16.68 -7.50 -16.94
C PRO A 211 -16.82 -8.61 -18.00
N PRO A 212 -15.92 -9.61 -18.04
CA PRO A 212 -16.03 -10.71 -18.98
C PRO A 212 -17.37 -11.43 -18.77
N LYS A 213 -18.11 -11.62 -19.87
CA LYS A 213 -19.31 -12.45 -19.87
C LYS A 213 -18.88 -13.89 -19.56
N LYS A 214 -19.68 -14.64 -18.80
CA LYS A 214 -19.45 -16.09 -18.64
C LYS A 214 -19.29 -16.68 -20.04
N ALA A 215 -18.21 -17.41 -20.28
CA ALA A 215 -18.06 -18.16 -21.52
C ALA A 215 -19.30 -19.05 -21.66
N ILE A 216 -19.93 -19.02 -22.84
CA ILE A 216 -20.94 -20.02 -23.18
C ILE A 216 -20.17 -21.34 -23.15
N GLN A 217 -20.42 -22.17 -22.13
CA GLN A 217 -20.00 -23.56 -22.17
C GLN A 217 -20.77 -24.16 -23.35
N TYR A 218 -20.08 -24.41 -24.44
CA TYR A 218 -20.58 -25.38 -25.40
C TYR A 218 -20.55 -26.71 -24.67
N ASP A 219 -21.73 -27.21 -24.30
CA ASP A 219 -21.89 -28.60 -23.87
C ASP A 219 -21.23 -29.46 -24.96
N LYS A 220 -20.20 -30.21 -24.56
CA LYS A 220 -19.55 -31.20 -25.41
C LYS A 220 -20.38 -32.47 -25.45
#